data_AF-A0A496VRM2-F1
#
_entry.id   AF-A0A496VRM2-F1
#
_cell.length_a   1.000
_cell.length_b   1.000
_cell.length_c   1.000
_cell.angle_alpha   90.00
_cell.angle_beta   90.00
_cell.angle_gamma   90.00
#
_symmetry.space_group_name_H-M   'P 1'
#
loop_
_entity.id
_entity.type
_entity.pdbx_description
1 polymer ?
#
loop_
_entity_poly.entity_id
_entity_poly.type
_entity_poly.pdbx_seq_one_letter_code
_entity_poly.pdbx_strand_id
1 'polypeptide(L)'
;MKTLFKRLITDFHESPAKPVIPQLVNISYDISYPNTKNREIKALQEGITYFKLNKALLITQNQEDILKIDVKTIVIKPLWKWLLET
;
A
#
# COMPACT_ATOMS: atom_id res chain seq x y z
N MET A 1 -46.60 3.18 -7.91
CA MET A 1 -46.23 1.79 -8.26
C MET A 1 -44.72 1.56 -8.36
N LYS A 2 -43.90 2.50 -8.90
CA LYS A 2 -42.42 2.36 -8.96
C LYS A 2 -41.71 2.32 -7.59
N THR A 3 -42.28 2.92 -6.56
CA THR A 3 -41.67 3.00 -5.22
C THR A 3 -41.81 1.71 -4.39
N LEU A 4 -42.85 0.92 -4.65
CA LEU A 4 -43.13 -0.33 -3.92
C LEU A 4 -42.28 -1.51 -4.44
N PHE A 5 -41.96 -1.56 -5.74
CA PHE A 5 -41.13 -2.61 -6.32
C PHE A 5 -39.63 -2.47 -6.01
N LYS A 6 -39.16 -1.28 -5.61
CA LYS A 6 -37.76 -1.08 -5.20
C LYS A 6 -37.46 -1.68 -3.81
N ARG A 7 -38.50 -1.99 -3.03
CA ARG A 7 -38.39 -2.46 -1.64
C ARG A 7 -38.48 -3.98 -1.49
N LEU A 8 -38.80 -4.70 -2.58
CA LEU A 8 -39.10 -6.13 -2.56
C LEU A 8 -38.01 -7.02 -3.18
N ILE A 9 -36.94 -6.45 -3.75
CA ILE A 9 -35.89 -7.23 -4.45
C ILE A 9 -34.51 -7.13 -3.80
N THR A 10 -34.21 -6.15 -2.95
CA THR A 10 -32.87 -6.08 -2.36
C THR A 10 -32.85 -5.33 -1.02
N ASP A 11 -32.62 -6.07 0.07
CA ASP A 11 -31.98 -5.58 1.30
C ASP A 11 -30.49 -5.23 1.06
N PHE A 12 -30.15 -4.73 -0.14
CA PHE A 12 -28.79 -4.40 -0.51
C PHE A 12 -28.52 -2.98 -0.05
N HIS A 13 -27.97 -2.88 1.16
CA HIS A 13 -27.44 -1.64 1.69
C HIS A 13 -26.13 -1.33 0.94
N GLU A 14 -26.21 -0.59 -0.17
CA GLU A 14 -25.00 -0.05 -0.82
C GLU A 14 -24.27 0.82 0.21
N SER A 15 -23.12 0.33 0.67
CA SER A 15 -22.21 1.14 1.48
C SER A 15 -21.46 2.09 0.55
N PRO A 16 -21.19 3.33 0.96
CA PRO A 16 -20.41 4.26 0.16
C PRO A 16 -19.06 3.63 -0.17
N ALA A 17 -18.62 3.78 -1.43
CA ALA A 17 -17.32 3.29 -1.86
C ALA A 17 -16.22 3.94 -1.01
N LYS A 18 -15.30 3.14 -0.48
CA LYS A 18 -14.13 3.66 0.23
C LYS A 18 -13.29 4.50 -0.75
N PRO A 19 -12.77 5.66 -0.32
CA PRO A 19 -11.87 6.44 -1.16
C PRO A 19 -10.65 5.60 -1.54
N VAL A 20 -10.33 5.57 -2.84
CA VAL A 20 -9.15 4.88 -3.36
C VAL A 20 -7.94 5.77 -3.09
N ILE A 21 -7.10 5.36 -2.15
CA ILE A 21 -5.85 6.05 -1.84
C ILE A 21 -4.73 5.35 -2.63
N PRO A 22 -4.05 6.04 -3.55
CA PRO A 22 -2.96 5.44 -4.33
C PRO A 22 -1.82 5.02 -3.39
N GLN A 23 -1.36 3.78 -3.54
CA GLN A 23 -0.25 3.22 -2.77
C GLN A 23 0.91 2.88 -3.70
N LEU A 24 2.10 3.38 -3.37
CA LEU A 24 3.33 2.95 -4.03
C LEU A 24 3.91 1.74 -3.30
N VAL A 25 3.98 0.62 -4.00
CA VAL A 25 4.50 -0.64 -3.47
C VAL A 25 5.62 -1.14 -4.38
N ASN A 26 6.71 -1.58 -3.77
CA ASN A 26 7.74 -2.36 -4.43
C ASN A 26 7.97 -3.66 -3.64
N ILE A 27 8.45 -4.71 -4.31
CA ILE A 27 8.67 -6.02 -3.70
C ILE A 27 10.10 -6.47 -4.00
N SER A 28 10.83 -6.90 -2.97
CA SER A 28 12.13 -7.51 -3.12
C SER A 28 12.30 -8.63 -2.09
N TYR A 29 12.58 -9.84 -2.58
CA TYR A 29 12.63 -11.04 -1.73
C TYR A 29 13.62 -10.88 -0.57
N ASP A 30 14.84 -10.44 -0.87
CA ASP A 30 15.92 -10.23 0.11
C ASP A 30 16.64 -8.91 -0.16
N ILE A 31 16.70 -8.06 0.86
CA ILE A 31 17.41 -6.77 0.85
C ILE A 31 18.59 -6.77 1.82
N SER A 32 19.08 -7.93 2.23
CA SER A 32 20.28 -8.08 3.08
C SER A 32 21.54 -7.57 2.39
N TYR A 33 21.59 -7.62 1.07
CA TYR A 33 22.67 -7.03 0.28
C TYR A 33 22.51 -5.50 0.19
N PRO A 34 23.52 -4.71 0.62
CA PRO A 34 23.43 -3.25 0.64
C PRO A 34 23.10 -2.62 -0.73
N ASN A 35 23.67 -3.17 -1.81
CA ASN A 35 23.42 -2.69 -3.17
C ASN A 35 21.95 -2.88 -3.58
N THR A 36 21.35 -4.03 -3.25
CA THR A 36 19.92 -4.28 -3.49
C THR A 36 19.08 -3.33 -2.66
N LYS A 37 19.34 -3.23 -1.35
CA LYS A 37 18.62 -2.29 -0.46
C LYS A 37 18.65 -0.87 -1.01
N ASN A 38 19.83 -0.36 -1.37
CA ASN A 38 20.00 1.00 -1.87
C ASN A 38 19.24 1.24 -3.17
N ARG A 39 19.26 0.28 -4.10
CA ARG A 39 18.51 0.39 -5.37
C ARG A 39 17.00 0.44 -5.13
N GLU A 40 16.47 -0.46 -4.30
CA GLU A 40 15.03 -0.51 -4.03
C GLU A 40 14.54 0.74 -3.29
N ILE A 41 15.31 1.23 -2.32
CA ILE A 41 14.99 2.46 -1.59
C ILE A 41 15.04 3.68 -2.51
N LYS A 42 16.04 3.78 -3.40
CA LYS A 42 16.14 4.89 -4.35
C LYS A 42 14.94 4.94 -5.31
N ALA A 43 14.55 3.79 -5.88
CA ALA A 43 13.39 3.70 -6.75
C ALA A 43 12.09 4.14 -6.04
N LEU A 44 11.92 3.74 -4.78
CA LEU A 44 10.79 4.18 -3.95
C LEU A 44 10.83 5.68 -3.65
N GLN A 45 11.99 6.26 -3.34
CA GLN A 45 12.14 7.70 -3.12
C GLN A 45 11.76 8.52 -4.36
N GLU A 46 12.20 8.08 -5.54
CA GLU A 46 11.85 8.69 -6.82
C GLU A 46 10.34 8.60 -7.07
N GLY A 47 9.75 7.41 -6.88
CA GLY A 47 8.31 7.20 -7.01
C GLY A 47 7.47 8.04 -6.05
N ILE A 48 7.83 8.10 -4.76
CA ILE A 48 7.14 8.95 -3.77
C ILE A 48 7.11 10.41 -4.25
N THR A 49 8.22 10.89 -4.82
CA THR A 49 8.34 12.26 -5.31
C THR A 49 7.48 12.48 -6.56
N TYR A 50 7.55 11.57 -7.53
CA TYR A 50 6.80 11.66 -8.78
C TYR A 50 5.28 11.65 -8.55
N PHE A 51 4.80 10.75 -7.70
CA PHE A 51 3.37 10.62 -7.38
C PHE A 51 2.88 11.58 -6.28
N LYS A 52 3.76 12.44 -5.74
CA LYS A 52 3.45 13.37 -4.64
C LYS A 52 2.85 12.67 -3.42
N LEU A 53 3.38 11.49 -3.09
CA LEU A 53 2.98 10.72 -1.91
C LEU A 53 3.87 11.09 -0.71
N ASN A 54 3.46 10.67 0.48
CA ASN A 54 4.26 10.76 1.71
C ASN A 54 4.73 9.40 2.22
N LYS A 55 4.20 8.30 1.67
CA LYS A 55 4.47 6.94 2.11
C LYS A 55 4.64 5.99 0.93
N ALA A 56 5.56 5.05 1.07
CA ALA A 56 5.62 3.86 0.23
C ALA A 56 5.90 2.60 1.05
N LEU A 57 5.70 1.45 0.42
CA LEU A 57 5.86 0.13 1.02
C LEU A 57 6.89 -0.68 0.22
N LEU A 58 7.85 -1.26 0.93
CA LEU A 58 8.76 -2.27 0.42
C LEU A 58 8.42 -3.61 1.07
N ILE A 59 7.84 -4.53 0.29
CA ILE A 59 7.53 -5.86 0.77
C ILE A 59 8.76 -6.74 0.63
N THR A 60 9.11 -7.48 1.68
CA THR A 60 10.23 -8.42 1.68
C THR A 60 9.82 -9.81 2.16
N GLN A 61 10.71 -10.80 2.09
CA GLN A 61 10.41 -12.11 2.67
C GLN A 61 10.23 -12.02 4.20
N ASN A 62 11.21 -11.43 4.90
CA ASN A 62 11.32 -11.50 6.37
C ASN A 62 11.76 -10.21 7.05
N GLN A 63 12.23 -9.21 6.29
CA GLN A 63 12.81 -7.99 6.86
C GLN A 63 11.73 -6.95 7.14
N GLU A 64 11.94 -6.21 8.23
CA GLU A 64 11.03 -5.17 8.70
C GLU A 64 11.84 -3.97 9.17
N ASP A 65 11.43 -2.78 8.74
CA ASP A 65 12.13 -1.54 9.03
C ASP A 65 11.22 -0.34 8.71
N ILE A 66 11.55 0.83 9.25
CA ILE A 66 10.88 2.09 8.90
C ILE A 66 11.95 3.14 8.61
N LEU A 67 12.04 3.54 7.35
CA LEU A 67 12.96 4.57 6.90
C LEU A 67 12.22 5.90 6.81
N LYS A 68 12.61 6.86 7.66
CA LYS A 68 12.11 8.24 7.64
C LYS A 68 13.10 9.12 6.89
N ILE A 69 12.62 9.82 5.86
CA ILE A 69 13.40 10.75 5.05
C ILE A 69 12.62 12.05 5.01
N ASP A 70 12.99 13.00 5.89
CA ASP A 70 12.25 14.26 6.07
C ASP A 70 10.77 13.98 6.41
N VAL A 71 9.82 14.45 5.58
CA VAL A 71 8.37 14.19 5.72
C VAL A 71 7.91 12.87 5.08
N LYS A 72 8.80 12.14 4.39
CA LYS A 72 8.48 10.91 3.65
C LYS A 72 8.85 9.66 4.45
N THR A 73 8.08 8.59 4.28
CA THR A 73 8.30 7.31 4.97
C THR A 73 8.30 6.13 3.99
N ILE A 74 9.30 5.27 4.08
CA ILE A 74 9.28 3.95 3.43
C ILE A 74 9.14 2.90 4.54
N VAL A 75 8.04 2.15 4.50
CA VAL A 75 7.82 1.03 5.41
C VAL A 75 8.34 -0.23 4.73
N ILE A 76 9.25 -0.94 5.37
CA ILE A 76 9.70 -2.26 4.94
C ILE A 76 8.91 -3.28 5.75
N LYS A 77 8.23 -4.21 5.09
CA LYS A 77 7.35 -5.17 5.75
C LYS A 77 7.51 -6.59 5.18
N PRO A 78 7.54 -7.64 6.01
CA PRO A 78 7.46 -9.01 5.53
C PRO A 78 6.13 -9.26 4.81
N LEU A 79 6.15 -10.05 3.73
CA LEU A 79 4.97 -10.39 2.92
C LEU A 79 3.84 -10.96 3.78
N TRP A 80 4.15 -11.88 4.69
CA TRP A 80 3.16 -12.51 5.55
C TRP A 80 2.47 -11.50 6.50
N LYS A 81 3.20 -10.48 6.99
CA LYS A 81 2.58 -9.42 7.81
C LYS A 81 1.66 -8.55 6.97
N TRP A 82 2.07 -8.22 5.76
CA TRP A 82 1.24 -7.45 4.84
C TRP A 82 -0.08 -8.17 4.52
N LEU A 83 -0.03 -9.48 4.24
CA LEU A 83 -1.22 -10.30 3.95
C LEU A 83 -2.19 -10.46 5.12
N LEU A 84 -1.75 -10.22 6.37
CA LEU A 84 -2.60 -10.30 7.56
C LEU A 84 -3.26 -8.96 7.92
N GLU A 85 -2.82 -7.87 7.30
CA GLU A 85 -3.37 -6.52 7.52
C GLU A 85 -4.40 -6.12 6.45
N THR A 86 -4.54 -6.93 5.39
CA THR A 86 -5.52 -6.77 4.31
C THR A 86 -6.85 -7.40 4.68
#